data_AF-A0A536XF68-F1
#
_entry.id   AF-A0A536XF68-F1
#
_cell.length_a   1.000
_cell.length_b   1.000
_cell.length_c   1.000
_cell.angle_alpha   90.00
_cell.angle_beta   90.00
_cell.angle_gamma   90.00
#
_symmetry.space_group_name_H-M   'P 1'
#
loop_
_entity.id
_entity.type
_entity.pdbx_description
1 polymer ?
#
loop_
_entity_poly.entity_id
_entity_poly.type
_entity_poly.pdbx_seq_one_letter_code
_entity_poly.pdbx_strand_id
1 'polypeptide(L)'
;MGPIRVDSRIDSNLRNDGSERRKSAPQEIPLLPATVRWMSTLPAEFQPVAIVATFPRIANELAALWGIPDALPSYLSDLLVDTRGGRRGFPVRILRELHSLRACYVGLHPERSDLWSRPRVK
;
A
#
# COMPACT_ATOMS: atom_id res chain seq x y z
N MET A 1 2.79 1.58 -73.98
CA MET A 1 2.08 2.05 -72.77
C MET A 1 1.98 0.86 -71.84
N GLY A 2 2.75 0.92 -70.74
CA GLY A 2 3.22 -0.27 -70.00
C GLY A 2 2.24 -0.85 -68.97
N PRO A 3 2.52 -2.07 -68.47
CA PRO A 3 1.70 -2.78 -67.50
C PRO A 3 1.91 -2.24 -66.08
N ILE A 4 0.82 -2.17 -65.30
CA ILE A 4 0.87 -1.78 -63.90
C ILE A 4 1.39 -2.97 -63.09
N ARG A 5 2.63 -2.82 -62.62
CA ARG A 5 3.33 -3.75 -61.74
C ARG A 5 2.92 -3.45 -60.30
N VAL A 6 2.45 -4.50 -59.62
CA VAL A 6 2.34 -4.58 -58.15
C VAL A 6 3.72 -4.47 -57.52
N ASP A 7 3.88 -3.60 -56.51
CA ASP A 7 4.76 -3.83 -55.35
C ASP A 7 4.50 -2.80 -54.23
N SER A 8 4.91 -3.19 -53.03
CA SER A 8 5.09 -2.45 -51.78
C SER A 8 3.88 -2.49 -50.85
N ARG A 9 3.80 -3.48 -49.94
CA ARG A 9 4.56 -3.56 -48.67
C ARG A 9 4.65 -2.18 -48.02
N ILE A 10 3.94 -1.97 -46.91
CA ILE A 10 4.50 -1.81 -45.56
C ILE A 10 3.29 -1.73 -44.59
N ASP A 11 3.32 -2.63 -43.62
CA ASP A 11 2.51 -2.63 -42.40
C ASP A 11 2.73 -1.34 -41.61
N SER A 12 1.66 -0.70 -41.16
CA SER A 12 1.76 0.34 -40.13
C SER A 12 0.51 0.31 -39.25
N ASN A 13 0.50 -0.69 -38.37
CA ASN A 13 0.18 -0.54 -36.94
C ASN A 13 -0.50 0.80 -36.55
N LEU A 14 -1.83 0.88 -36.69
CA LEU A 14 -2.61 1.87 -35.95
C LEU A 14 -2.72 1.40 -34.50
N ARG A 15 -1.71 1.77 -33.71
CA ARG A 15 -1.75 1.77 -32.25
C ARG A 15 -2.88 2.68 -31.80
N ASN A 16 -3.97 2.11 -31.34
CA ASN A 16 -4.71 2.69 -30.24
C ASN A 16 -5.43 1.58 -29.47
N ASP A 17 -4.73 0.95 -28.54
CA ASP A 17 -5.36 0.25 -27.42
C ASP A 17 -4.79 0.84 -26.13
N GLY A 18 -5.32 2.01 -25.78
CA GLY A 18 -5.13 2.66 -24.49
C GLY A 18 -6.04 2.07 -23.42
N SER A 19 -6.26 0.75 -23.41
CA SER A 19 -7.26 0.10 -22.56
C SER A 19 -6.61 -0.94 -21.63
N GLU A 20 -6.32 -0.48 -20.41
CA GLU A 20 -6.69 -1.23 -19.22
C GLU A 20 -5.94 -2.55 -18.93
N ARG A 21 -4.68 -2.65 -19.33
CA ARG A 21 -3.73 -3.55 -18.67
C ARG A 21 -2.54 -2.81 -18.07
N ARG A 22 -2.81 -1.76 -17.30
CA ARG A 22 -2.07 -1.58 -16.04
C ARG A 22 -2.55 -2.65 -15.08
N LYS A 23 -2.19 -3.91 -15.41
CA LYS A 23 -2.04 -4.98 -14.45
C LYS A 23 -1.16 -4.38 -13.38
N SER A 24 -1.81 -3.96 -12.30
CA SER A 24 -1.17 -3.73 -11.03
C SER A 24 -0.69 -5.10 -10.62
N ALA A 25 0.37 -5.61 -11.26
CA ALA A 25 1.06 -6.79 -10.81
C ALA A 25 1.46 -6.42 -9.39
N PRO A 26 0.84 -7.03 -8.36
CA PRO A 26 1.25 -6.80 -6.99
C PRO A 26 2.71 -7.21 -7.03
N GLN A 27 3.62 -6.26 -6.86
CA GLN A 27 5.02 -6.62 -6.73
C GLN A 27 5.05 -7.64 -5.61
N GLU A 28 5.47 -8.87 -5.95
CA GLU A 28 5.41 -10.08 -5.14
C GLU A 28 6.38 -9.95 -3.97
N ILE A 29 6.23 -8.89 -3.16
CA ILE A 29 6.99 -8.73 -1.94
C ILE A 29 6.48 -9.81 -1.02
N PRO A 30 7.32 -10.81 -0.70
CA PRO A 30 6.92 -11.85 0.20
C PRO A 30 6.66 -11.22 1.57
N LEU A 31 5.67 -11.76 2.26
CA LEU A 31 5.43 -11.41 3.65
C LEU A 31 6.66 -11.84 4.45
N LEU A 32 7.28 -10.90 5.17
CA LEU A 32 8.47 -11.22 5.94
C LEU A 32 8.10 -12.09 7.16
N PRO A 33 8.97 -13.03 7.58
CA PRO A 33 8.72 -13.82 8.78
C PRO A 33 8.63 -12.95 10.04
N ALA A 34 9.29 -11.79 10.06
CA ALA A 34 9.14 -10.79 11.12
C ALA A 34 7.70 -10.25 11.21
N THR A 35 7.07 -9.97 10.07
CA THR A 35 5.68 -9.53 9.97
C THR A 35 4.72 -10.60 10.48
N VAL A 36 4.96 -11.87 10.13
CA VAL A 36 4.15 -12.99 10.64
C VAL A 36 4.25 -13.09 12.16
N ARG A 37 5.46 -13.02 12.72
CA ARG A 37 5.64 -13.02 14.18
C ARG A 37 4.96 -11.83 14.85
N TRP A 38 5.08 -10.65 14.27
CA TRP A 38 4.42 -9.44 14.76
C TRP A 38 2.89 -9.59 14.78
N MET A 39 2.29 -10.15 13.72
CA MET A 39 0.85 -10.43 13.71
C MET A 39 0.42 -11.37 14.84
N SER A 40 1.25 -12.37 15.17
CA SER A 40 0.99 -13.26 16.31
C SER A 40 1.10 -12.58 17.67
N THR A 41 1.75 -11.41 17.76
CA THR A 41 1.77 -10.59 19.00
C THR A 41 0.52 -9.74 19.16
N LEU A 42 -0.25 -9.54 18.09
CA LEU A 42 -1.47 -8.75 18.11
C LEU A 42 -2.69 -9.62 18.46
N PRO A 43 -3.65 -9.08 19.24
CA PRO A 43 -4.94 -9.74 19.43
C PRO A 43 -5.65 -9.95 18.09
N ALA A 44 -6.44 -11.02 17.97
CA ALA A 44 -7.08 -11.42 16.72
C ALA A 44 -7.93 -10.32 16.06
N GLU A 45 -8.52 -9.43 16.87
CA GLU A 45 -9.33 -8.29 16.39
C GLU A 45 -8.51 -7.19 15.70
N PHE A 46 -7.19 -7.10 15.98
CA PHE A 46 -6.29 -6.08 15.44
C PHE A 46 -5.37 -6.64 14.34
N GLN A 47 -5.52 -7.90 13.96
CA GLN A 47 -4.67 -8.51 12.94
C GLN A 47 -4.96 -7.92 11.54
N PRO A 48 -3.93 -7.41 10.83
CA PRO A 48 -4.11 -6.73 9.55
C PRO A 48 -4.20 -7.71 8.36
N VAL A 49 -5.23 -8.57 8.37
CA VAL A 49 -5.40 -9.66 7.38
C VAL A 49 -5.62 -9.12 5.97
N ALA A 50 -6.47 -8.10 5.80
CA ALA A 50 -6.74 -7.52 4.50
C ALA A 50 -5.53 -6.72 3.97
N ILE A 51 -4.81 -6.01 4.86
CA ILE A 51 -3.56 -5.31 4.50
C ILE A 51 -2.52 -6.31 4.03
N VAL A 52 -2.31 -7.42 4.72
CA VAL A 52 -1.34 -8.45 4.32
C VAL A 52 -1.69 -9.06 2.96
N ALA A 53 -2.98 -9.35 2.73
CA ALA A 53 -3.45 -9.93 1.48
C ALA A 53 -3.36 -8.96 0.28
N THR A 54 -3.61 -7.67 0.51
CA THR A 54 -3.72 -6.66 -0.57
C THR A 54 -2.44 -5.86 -0.75
N PHE A 55 -1.77 -5.54 0.35
CA PHE A 55 -0.60 -4.67 0.46
C PHE A 55 0.47 -5.25 1.40
N PRO A 56 1.08 -6.40 1.06
CA PRO A 56 2.08 -7.05 1.92
C PRO A 56 3.28 -6.14 2.24
N ARG A 57 3.59 -5.19 1.35
CA ARG A 57 4.60 -4.13 1.59
C ARG A 57 4.25 -3.27 2.80
N ILE A 58 3.01 -2.82 2.89
CA ILE A 58 2.55 -1.96 3.99
C ILE A 58 2.58 -2.75 5.29
N ALA A 59 2.15 -4.02 5.27
CA ALA A 59 2.24 -4.87 6.45
C ALA A 59 3.69 -5.06 6.94
N ASN A 60 4.63 -5.28 6.02
CA ASN A 60 6.05 -5.40 6.35
C ASN A 60 6.61 -4.11 6.96
N GLU A 61 6.31 -2.96 6.39
CA GLU A 61 6.71 -1.65 6.92
C GLU A 61 6.09 -1.41 8.32
N LEU A 62 4.80 -1.70 8.49
CA LEU A 62 4.14 -1.57 9.80
C LEU A 62 4.82 -2.42 10.86
N ALA A 63 5.14 -3.68 10.54
CA ALA A 63 5.84 -4.57 11.46
C ALA A 63 7.25 -4.06 11.80
N ALA A 64 7.99 -3.54 10.81
CA ALA A 64 9.32 -2.97 11.02
C ALA A 64 9.28 -1.71 11.90
N LEU A 65 8.26 -0.86 11.71
CA LEU A 65 8.09 0.39 12.44
C LEU A 65 7.41 0.22 13.80
N TRP A 66 6.75 -0.92 14.08
CA TRP A 66 5.97 -1.12 15.31
C TRP A 66 6.76 -0.85 16.60
N GLY A 67 8.05 -1.18 16.61
CA GLY A 67 8.95 -0.91 17.73
C GLY A 67 9.61 0.47 17.74
N ILE A 68 9.39 1.29 16.71
CA ILE A 68 10.01 2.62 16.55
C ILE A 68 8.95 3.69 16.88
N PRO A 69 8.98 4.25 18.10
CA PRO A 69 7.88 5.08 18.60
C PRO A 69 7.65 6.36 17.80
N ASP A 70 8.69 6.96 17.21
CA ASP A 70 8.56 8.21 16.46
C ASP A 70 8.13 7.98 14.99
N ALA A 71 8.53 6.85 14.41
CA ALA A 71 8.31 6.56 12.99
C ALA A 71 6.93 5.95 12.70
N LEU A 72 6.41 5.08 13.59
CA LEU A 72 5.11 4.44 13.39
C LEU A 72 3.96 5.46 13.31
N PRO A 73 3.83 6.44 14.22
CA PRO A 73 2.76 7.43 14.16
C PRO A 73 2.78 8.28 12.90
N SER A 74 3.99 8.69 12.49
CA SER A 74 4.19 9.48 11.27
C SER A 74 3.79 8.67 10.02
N TYR A 75 4.19 7.40 9.94
CA TYR A 75 3.89 6.52 8.82
C TYR A 75 2.40 6.19 8.71
N LEU A 76 1.76 5.81 9.81
CA LEU A 76 0.32 5.54 9.82
C LEU A 76 -0.51 6.79 9.53
N SER A 77 -0.08 7.97 10.01
CA SER A 77 -0.72 9.23 9.64
C SER A 77 -0.60 9.51 8.14
N ASP A 78 0.55 9.24 7.52
CA ASP A 78 0.72 9.37 6.06
C ASP A 78 -0.20 8.42 5.28
N LEU A 79 -0.37 7.19 5.77
CA LEU A 79 -1.30 6.21 5.18
C LEU A 79 -2.77 6.63 5.32
N LEU A 80 -3.15 7.23 6.46
CA LEU A 80 -4.54 7.61 6.75
C LEU A 80 -4.95 8.94 6.09
N VAL A 81 -4.02 9.89 5.96
CA VAL A 81 -4.30 11.22 5.37
C VAL A 81 -4.39 11.16 3.83
N ASP A 82 -4.03 10.04 3.21
CA ASP A 82 -4.09 9.81 1.75
C ASP A 82 -3.37 10.93 0.96
N THR A 83 -2.17 11.32 1.40
CA THR A 83 -1.37 12.38 0.76
C THR A 83 -0.71 11.96 -0.55
N ARG A 84 -0.90 10.70 -0.98
CA ARG A 84 -0.33 10.17 -2.22
C ARG A 84 -1.20 10.57 -3.41
N GLY A 85 -1.18 11.86 -3.71
CA GLY A 85 -1.94 12.51 -4.78
C GLY A 85 -2.09 11.64 -6.03
N GLY A 86 -3.35 11.39 -6.42
CA GLY A 86 -3.72 10.75 -7.68
C GLY A 86 -4.05 9.25 -7.62
N ARG A 87 -4.16 8.64 -6.43
CA ARG A 87 -4.60 7.23 -6.30
C ARG A 87 -6.02 7.13 -5.76
N ARG A 88 -6.78 6.13 -6.25
CA ARG A 88 -8.02 5.67 -5.61
C ARG A 88 -7.62 5.27 -4.18
N GLY A 89 -8.08 6.02 -3.18
CA GLY A 89 -7.71 5.81 -1.76
C GLY A 89 -7.95 4.38 -1.28
N PHE A 90 -7.58 4.09 -0.02
CA PHE A 90 -7.72 2.74 0.51
C PHE A 90 -9.17 2.27 0.58
N PRO A 91 -9.44 0.97 0.29
CA PRO A 91 -10.74 0.40 0.56
C PRO A 91 -11.10 0.55 2.04
N VAL A 92 -12.38 0.73 2.34
CA VAL A 92 -12.89 0.91 3.73
C VAL A 92 -12.39 -0.18 4.69
N ARG A 93 -12.25 -1.42 4.21
CA ARG A 93 -11.72 -2.54 5.01
C ARG A 93 -10.28 -2.32 5.44
N ILE A 94 -9.45 -1.78 4.55
CA ILE A 94 -8.03 -1.48 4.81
C ILE A 94 -7.92 -0.30 5.78
N LEU A 95 -8.71 0.77 5.56
CA LEU A 95 -8.77 1.90 6.48
C LEU A 95 -9.17 1.46 7.89
N ARG A 96 -10.17 0.59 8.00
CA ARG A 96 -10.60 0.04 9.30
C ARG A 96 -9.46 -0.71 10.00
N GLU A 97 -8.73 -1.57 9.29
CA GLU A 97 -7.58 -2.28 9.86
C GLU A 97 -6.46 -1.31 10.30
N LEU A 98 -6.18 -0.26 9.52
CA LEU A 98 -5.21 0.78 9.89
C LEU A 98 -5.64 1.55 11.16
N HIS A 99 -6.92 1.90 11.26
CA HIS A 99 -7.48 2.53 12.47
C HIS A 99 -7.44 1.60 13.68
N SER A 100 -7.80 0.33 13.51
CA SER A 100 -7.72 -0.71 14.53
C SER A 100 -6.29 -0.86 15.06
N LEU A 101 -5.29 -0.92 14.17
CA LEU A 101 -3.88 -0.98 14.55
C LEU A 101 -3.44 0.25 15.36
N ARG A 102 -3.85 1.45 14.94
CA ARG A 102 -3.60 2.68 15.71
C ARG A 102 -4.20 2.61 17.11
N ALA A 103 -5.46 2.15 17.22
CA ALA A 103 -6.13 2.01 18.51
C ALA A 103 -5.41 0.98 19.41
N CYS A 104 -4.98 -0.14 18.84
CA CYS A 104 -4.19 -1.16 19.54
C CYS A 104 -2.89 -0.56 20.07
N TYR A 105 -2.15 0.18 19.24
CA TYR A 105 -0.89 0.80 19.65
C TYR A 105 -1.09 1.82 20.79
N VAL A 106 -2.11 2.67 20.70
CA VAL A 106 -2.44 3.65 21.75
C VAL A 106 -2.86 2.95 23.05
N GLY A 107 -3.61 1.85 22.96
CA GLY A 107 -3.99 1.05 24.12
C GLY A 107 -2.80 0.33 24.78
N LEU A 108 -1.82 -0.10 23.99
CA LEU A 108 -0.58 -0.72 24.49
C LEU A 108 0.43 0.31 25.04
N HIS A 109 0.41 1.54 24.51
CA HIS A 109 1.33 2.62 24.86
C HIS A 109 0.59 3.93 25.17
N PRO A 110 -0.18 3.99 26.27
CA PRO A 110 -0.88 5.21 26.66
C PRO A 110 0.09 6.38 26.89
N GLU A 111 1.32 6.10 27.37
CA GLU A 111 2.37 7.10 27.59
C GLU A 111 2.93 7.71 26.31
N ARG A 112 2.64 7.12 25.14
CA ARG A 112 3.10 7.55 23.81
C ARG A 112 1.96 8.03 22.92
N SER A 113 0.76 8.19 23.47
CA SER A 113 -0.40 8.64 22.71
C SER A 113 -0.24 10.09 22.22
N ASP A 114 0.59 10.89 22.87
CA ASP A 114 0.91 12.27 22.48
C ASP A 114 1.58 12.35 21.11
N LEU A 115 2.30 11.30 20.68
CA LEU A 115 3.00 11.24 19.40
C LEU A 115 2.06 11.40 18.20
N TRP A 116 0.79 11.04 18.35
CA TRP A 116 -0.25 11.26 17.33
C TRP A 116 -0.79 12.69 17.31
N SER A 117 -0.63 13.44 18.39
CA SER A 117 -1.08 14.82 18.54
C SER A 117 0.05 15.82 18.27
N ARG A 118 1.29 15.32 18.18
CA ARG A 118 2.49 16.14 18.03
C ARG A 118 2.50 16.78 16.64
N PRO A 119 2.66 18.11 16.54
CA PRO A 119 2.74 18.77 15.25
C PRO A 119 3.98 18.26 14.51
N ARG A 120 3.80 17.83 13.26
CA ARG A 120 4.92 17.43 12.40
C ARG A 120 5.78 18.67 12.13
N VAL A 121 6.91 18.79 12.83
CA VAL A 121 7.96 19.74 12.46
C VAL A 121 8.50 19.29 11.10
N LYS A 122 8.43 20.19 10.14
CA LYS A 122 8.72 19.95 8.72
C LYS A 122 10.14 20.37 8.39
#